data_AF-A0A7S3FYH2-F1
#
_entry.id   AF-A0A7S3FYH2-F1
#
_cell.length_a   1.000
_cell.length_b   1.000
_cell.length_c   1.000
_cell.angle_alpha   90.00
_cell.angle_beta   90.00
_cell.angle_gamma   90.00
#
_symmetry.space_group_name_H-M   'P 1'
#
loop_
_entity.id
_entity.type
_entity.pdbx_description
1 polymer ?
#
loop_
_entity_poly.entity_id
_entity_poly.type
_entity_poly.pdbx_seq_one_letter_code
_entity_poly.pdbx_strand_id
1 'polypeptide(L)'
;MTMSLQASKQDMVQSAQYFEQKGKHDKAVQLFSRGGNRKRAMDLAIQHNLTDMIENISTGVQEGDDPEVLKKSVQFLMQNRQFDKAVEIMISLGNLDQALEIAEKEQVTLKEEMAMKLCPPATTDPVKKKERSEKLVRVAKLMKKQGEFKLGAKIYTMANEKIKGIKCLLKSGDVKAVIGFAQTARQPEVYVFAGNFLQTQNWHNDPDIMKTIISFFQKAKSYESLANFYDACAQVEIDEYRDYEKALGAMKEAMRQLEKSTTNDKDMKLSMMRKRVGIIEKFVQAREALNSNDSATAMQICDTLVETQGVEEAIRLGDVFAQLIEHYFYKQGFQDAYKYLEKMKKKNIIVTPYLDPQIVEDIYKGVGIEMPGRNDDNDDGIDEDIREEL
;
A
#
# COMPACT_ATOMS: atom_id res chain seq x y z
N MET A 1 -46.83 20.19 -37.14
CA MET A 1 -45.72 19.84 -36.24
C MET A 1 -45.69 18.34 -35.97
N THR A 2 -46.76 17.74 -35.45
CA THR A 2 -46.83 16.30 -35.15
C THR A 2 -46.61 15.40 -36.37
N MET A 3 -47.22 15.71 -37.53
CA MET A 3 -46.96 14.97 -38.79
C MET A 3 -45.53 15.17 -39.32
N SER A 4 -44.96 16.36 -39.17
CA SER A 4 -43.61 16.67 -39.66
C SER A 4 -42.50 15.99 -38.85
N LEU A 5 -42.76 15.66 -37.58
CA LEU A 5 -41.80 14.98 -36.70
C LEU A 5 -41.65 13.47 -36.98
N GLN A 6 -42.51 12.90 -37.83
CA GLN A 6 -42.46 11.51 -38.28
C GLN A 6 -42.02 11.38 -39.76
N ALA A 7 -41.73 12.50 -40.42
CA ALA A 7 -41.37 12.55 -41.84
C ALA A 7 -39.88 12.25 -42.08
N SER A 8 -39.45 12.14 -43.34
CA SER A 8 -38.05 11.91 -43.67
C SER A 8 -37.16 13.08 -43.20
N LYS A 9 -35.86 12.86 -43.00
CA LYS A 9 -34.93 13.92 -42.57
C LYS A 9 -34.95 15.15 -43.51
N GLN A 10 -35.14 14.93 -44.82
CA GLN A 10 -35.26 16.00 -45.81
C GLN A 10 -36.56 16.80 -45.63
N ASP A 11 -37.69 16.12 -45.40
CA ASP A 11 -38.99 16.77 -45.17
C ASP A 11 -39.02 17.55 -43.85
N MET A 12 -38.29 17.08 -42.83
CA MET A 12 -38.11 17.80 -41.58
C MET A 12 -37.38 19.13 -41.79
N VAL A 13 -36.32 19.15 -42.60
CA VAL A 13 -35.55 20.37 -42.91
C VAL A 13 -36.39 21.36 -43.73
N GLN A 14 -37.14 20.88 -44.73
CA GLN A 14 -38.04 21.75 -45.50
C GLN A 14 -39.18 22.32 -44.64
N SER A 15 -39.77 21.48 -43.78
CA SER A 15 -40.76 21.92 -42.80
C SER A 15 -40.17 22.95 -41.83
N ALA A 16 -38.92 22.78 -41.41
CA ALA A 16 -38.23 23.72 -40.53
C ALA A 16 -38.07 25.10 -41.19
N GLN A 17 -37.67 25.17 -42.47
CA GLN A 17 -37.57 26.42 -43.23
C GLN A 17 -38.92 27.14 -43.33
N TYR A 18 -40.01 26.39 -43.53
CA TYR A 18 -41.35 26.97 -43.54
C TYR A 18 -41.74 27.59 -42.19
N PHE A 19 -41.42 26.92 -41.07
CA PHE A 19 -41.69 27.48 -39.74
C PHE A 19 -40.77 28.66 -39.40
N GLU A 20 -39.54 28.66 -39.89
CA GLU A 20 -38.60 29.77 -39.78
C GLU A 20 -39.16 31.02 -40.47
N GLN A 21 -39.65 30.91 -41.71
CA GLN A 21 -40.27 32.01 -42.45
C GLN A 21 -41.54 32.54 -41.78
N LYS A 22 -42.26 31.69 -41.03
CA LYS A 22 -43.46 32.07 -40.28
C LYS A 22 -43.18 32.61 -38.88
N GLY A 23 -41.91 32.81 -38.50
CA GLY A 23 -41.53 33.35 -37.19
C GLY A 23 -41.72 32.38 -36.02
N LYS A 24 -41.98 31.08 -36.29
CA LYS A 24 -42.11 30.04 -35.24
C LYS A 24 -40.77 29.37 -35.00
N HIS A 25 -39.85 30.15 -34.41
CA HIS A 25 -38.44 29.79 -34.26
C HIS A 25 -38.22 28.58 -33.35
N ASP A 26 -38.97 28.43 -32.27
CA ASP A 26 -39.01 27.26 -31.39
C ASP A 26 -39.24 25.95 -32.16
N LYS A 27 -40.22 25.96 -33.07
CA LYS A 27 -40.60 24.79 -33.89
C LYS A 27 -39.59 24.50 -34.98
N ALA A 28 -39.05 25.57 -35.58
CA ALA A 28 -38.01 25.46 -36.59
C ALA A 28 -36.73 24.85 -36.00
N VAL A 29 -36.29 25.26 -34.81
CA VAL A 29 -35.10 24.71 -34.14
C VAL A 29 -35.24 23.21 -33.87
N GLN A 30 -36.39 22.76 -33.34
CA GLN A 30 -36.63 21.34 -33.09
C GLN A 30 -36.58 20.50 -34.37
N LEU A 31 -37.18 21.00 -35.46
CA LEU A 31 -37.21 20.30 -36.75
C LEU A 31 -35.85 20.31 -37.43
N PHE A 32 -35.07 21.39 -37.35
CA PHE A 32 -33.70 21.43 -37.85
C PHE A 32 -32.78 20.46 -37.08
N SER A 33 -32.91 20.42 -35.75
CA SER A 33 -32.12 19.51 -34.90
C SER A 33 -32.41 18.03 -35.23
N ARG A 34 -33.70 17.66 -35.31
CA ARG A 34 -34.10 16.28 -35.66
C ARG A 34 -33.85 15.92 -37.12
N GLY A 35 -33.95 16.90 -38.02
CA GLY A 35 -33.60 16.75 -39.44
C GLY A 35 -32.10 16.59 -39.70
N GLY A 36 -31.25 16.69 -38.67
CA GLY A 36 -29.80 16.54 -38.77
C GLY A 36 -29.06 17.83 -39.12
N ASN A 37 -29.75 18.95 -39.33
CA ASN A 37 -29.13 20.26 -39.54
C ASN A 37 -28.94 20.99 -38.20
N ARG A 38 -28.06 20.42 -37.36
CA ARG A 38 -27.74 20.96 -36.03
C ARG A 38 -27.12 22.35 -36.10
N LYS A 39 -26.39 22.68 -37.17
CA LYS A 39 -25.81 24.01 -37.40
C LYS A 39 -26.86 25.10 -37.44
N ARG A 40 -27.84 24.96 -38.34
CA ARG A 40 -28.93 25.95 -38.44
C ARG A 40 -29.80 25.98 -37.19
N ALA A 41 -30.03 24.84 -36.55
CA ALA A 41 -30.75 24.77 -35.28
C ALA A 41 -30.05 25.59 -34.17
N MET A 42 -28.74 25.43 -34.02
CA MET A 42 -27.93 26.12 -33.01
C MET A 42 -27.88 27.63 -33.27
N ASP A 43 -27.68 28.04 -34.54
CA ASP A 43 -27.66 29.46 -34.92
C ASP A 43 -28.99 30.15 -34.61
N LEU A 44 -30.10 29.52 -34.99
CA LEU A 44 -31.44 30.05 -34.77
C LEU A 44 -31.80 30.07 -33.27
N ALA A 45 -31.37 29.07 -32.50
CA ALA A 45 -31.57 29.03 -31.06
C ALA A 45 -30.81 30.15 -30.34
N ILE A 46 -29.56 30.42 -30.73
CA ILE A 46 -28.75 31.53 -30.18
C ILE A 46 -29.35 32.89 -30.59
N GLN A 47 -29.72 33.05 -31.87
CA GLN A 47 -30.28 34.32 -32.38
C GLN A 47 -31.53 34.76 -31.62
N HIS A 48 -32.36 33.80 -31.18
CA HIS A 48 -33.61 34.06 -30.47
C HIS A 48 -33.52 33.79 -28.96
N ASN A 49 -32.32 33.61 -28.39
CA ASN A 49 -32.10 33.35 -26.96
C ASN A 49 -32.95 32.18 -26.40
N LEU A 50 -33.12 31.11 -27.17
CA LEU A 50 -33.90 29.94 -26.78
C LEU A 50 -33.05 28.99 -25.91
N THR A 51 -32.79 29.36 -24.65
CA THR A 51 -31.89 28.67 -23.71
C THR A 51 -32.14 27.16 -23.60
N ASP A 52 -33.40 26.75 -23.47
CA ASP A 52 -33.78 25.33 -23.32
C ASP A 52 -33.44 24.53 -24.58
N MET A 53 -33.56 25.15 -25.76
CA MET A 53 -33.21 24.51 -27.02
C MET A 53 -31.70 24.47 -27.24
N ILE A 54 -30.97 25.51 -26.80
CA ILE A 54 -29.50 25.52 -26.81
C ILE A 54 -28.98 24.38 -25.94
N GLU A 55 -29.53 24.20 -24.73
CA GLU A 55 -29.14 23.10 -23.84
C GLU A 55 -29.41 21.73 -24.46
N ASN A 56 -30.60 21.52 -25.03
CA ASN A 56 -30.94 20.27 -25.70
C ASN A 56 -30.03 19.96 -26.90
N ILE A 57 -29.64 20.97 -27.66
CA ILE A 57 -28.70 20.81 -28.77
C ILE A 57 -27.30 20.51 -28.21
N SER A 58 -26.80 21.31 -27.28
CA SER A 58 -25.45 21.22 -26.71
C SER A 58 -25.19 19.94 -25.94
N THR A 59 -26.21 19.36 -25.30
CA THR A 59 -26.11 18.08 -24.59
C THR A 59 -26.29 16.87 -25.49
N GLY A 60 -26.86 17.05 -26.69
CA GLY A 60 -27.12 15.99 -27.67
C GLY A 60 -26.12 15.93 -28.83
N VAL A 61 -25.04 16.71 -28.78
CA VAL A 61 -23.97 16.71 -29.79
C VAL A 61 -23.15 15.43 -29.69
N GLN A 62 -22.69 14.91 -30.83
CA GLN A 62 -21.93 13.65 -30.94
C GLN A 62 -20.60 13.86 -31.67
N GLU A 63 -19.69 12.90 -31.52
CA GLU A 63 -18.43 12.86 -32.30
C GLU A 63 -18.77 12.83 -33.80
N GLY A 64 -18.33 13.85 -34.54
CA GLY A 64 -18.59 14.01 -35.98
C GLY A 64 -19.58 15.13 -36.36
N ASP A 65 -20.20 15.79 -35.37
CA ASP A 65 -20.99 17.00 -35.63
C ASP A 65 -20.12 18.18 -36.10
N ASP A 66 -20.76 19.20 -36.68
CA ASP A 66 -20.10 20.39 -37.20
C ASP A 66 -19.23 21.09 -36.12
N PRO A 67 -17.94 21.38 -36.39
CA PRO A 67 -17.03 22.00 -35.42
C PRO A 67 -17.51 23.35 -34.85
N GLU A 68 -18.30 24.13 -35.59
CA GLU A 68 -18.85 25.39 -35.09
C GLU A 68 -19.96 25.15 -34.05
N VAL A 69 -20.79 24.11 -34.26
CA VAL A 69 -21.82 23.71 -33.30
C VAL A 69 -21.19 23.21 -32.01
N LEU A 70 -20.16 22.38 -32.12
CA LEU A 70 -19.40 21.87 -30.98
C LEU A 70 -18.77 23.03 -30.18
N LYS A 71 -18.14 24.01 -30.84
CA LYS A 71 -17.55 25.20 -30.17
C LYS A 71 -18.60 26.06 -29.45
N LYS A 72 -19.73 26.34 -30.10
CA LYS A 72 -20.83 27.10 -29.49
C LYS A 72 -21.44 26.34 -28.31
N SER A 73 -21.53 25.01 -28.42
CA SER A 73 -22.00 24.15 -27.35
C SER A 73 -21.05 24.16 -26.16
N VAL A 74 -19.74 24.10 -26.37
CA VAL A 74 -18.75 24.26 -25.29
C VAL A 74 -18.94 25.59 -24.56
N GLN A 75 -19.09 26.71 -25.27
CA GLN A 75 -19.30 28.02 -24.63
C GLN A 75 -20.54 28.05 -23.75
N PHE A 76 -21.65 27.49 -24.23
CA PHE A 76 -22.90 27.39 -23.46
C PHE A 76 -22.75 26.47 -22.24
N LEU A 77 -22.15 25.29 -22.41
CA LEU A 77 -21.92 24.34 -21.31
C LEU A 77 -21.00 24.94 -20.23
N MET A 78 -19.98 25.71 -20.62
CA MET A 78 -19.10 26.42 -19.70
C MET A 78 -19.85 27.49 -18.89
N GLN A 79 -20.75 28.25 -19.52
CA GLN A 79 -21.60 29.24 -18.83
C GLN A 79 -22.55 28.57 -17.82
N ASN A 80 -23.06 27.39 -18.17
CA ASN A 80 -23.98 26.63 -17.33
C ASN A 80 -23.29 25.69 -16.33
N ARG A 81 -21.96 25.80 -16.16
CA ARG A 81 -21.15 24.96 -15.25
C ARG A 81 -21.22 23.46 -15.53
N GLN A 82 -21.59 23.06 -16.75
CA GLN A 82 -21.58 21.66 -17.21
C GLN A 82 -20.19 21.28 -17.73
N PHE A 83 -19.18 21.34 -16.85
CA PHE A 83 -17.77 21.20 -17.21
C PHE A 83 -17.40 19.81 -17.73
N ASP A 84 -18.01 18.74 -17.21
CA ASP A 84 -17.71 17.37 -17.64
C ASP A 84 -17.97 17.17 -19.14
N LYS A 85 -19.17 17.57 -19.60
CA LYS A 85 -19.57 17.52 -21.03
C LYS A 85 -18.76 18.49 -21.87
N ALA A 86 -18.47 19.68 -21.34
CA ALA A 86 -17.66 20.66 -22.05
C ALA A 86 -16.26 20.09 -22.36
N VAL A 87 -15.61 19.47 -21.37
CA VAL A 87 -14.30 18.82 -21.52
C VAL A 87 -14.38 17.65 -22.51
N GLU A 88 -15.42 16.81 -22.45
CA GLU A 88 -15.64 15.72 -23.40
C GLU A 88 -15.73 16.22 -24.85
N ILE A 89 -16.52 17.26 -25.09
CA ILE A 89 -16.64 17.88 -26.41
C ILE A 89 -15.32 18.53 -26.84
N MET A 90 -14.61 19.21 -25.95
CA MET A 90 -13.30 19.81 -26.27
C MET A 90 -12.24 18.77 -26.65
N ILE A 91 -12.26 17.60 -26.00
CA ILE A 91 -11.42 16.47 -26.36
C ILE A 91 -11.77 15.98 -27.78
N SER A 92 -13.06 15.83 -28.10
CA SER A 92 -13.51 15.41 -29.44
C SER A 92 -13.10 16.40 -30.55
N LEU A 93 -13.04 17.69 -30.22
CA LEU A 93 -12.59 18.75 -31.12
C LEU A 93 -11.06 18.80 -31.32
N GLY A 94 -10.30 18.03 -30.54
CA GLY A 94 -8.84 18.07 -30.53
C GLY A 94 -8.23 19.24 -29.75
N ASN A 95 -9.05 20.01 -29.03
CA ASN A 95 -8.60 21.14 -28.19
C ASN A 95 -8.09 20.64 -26.83
N LEU A 96 -7.11 19.75 -26.84
CA LEU A 96 -6.64 19.01 -25.66
C LEU A 96 -6.08 19.92 -24.56
N ASP A 97 -5.39 21.01 -24.93
CA ASP A 97 -4.78 21.93 -23.97
C ASP A 97 -5.83 22.70 -23.15
N GLN A 98 -6.84 23.25 -23.83
CA GLN A 98 -7.96 23.92 -23.17
C GLN A 98 -8.79 22.95 -22.33
N ALA A 99 -9.03 21.74 -22.84
CA ALA A 99 -9.73 20.69 -22.11
C ALA A 99 -9.00 20.33 -20.81
N LEU A 100 -7.67 20.20 -20.86
CA LEU A 100 -6.85 19.89 -19.68
C LEU A 100 -6.85 21.03 -18.66
N GLU A 101 -6.73 22.28 -19.10
CA GLU A 101 -6.77 23.44 -18.20
C GLU A 101 -8.09 23.55 -17.45
N ILE A 102 -9.21 23.36 -18.15
CA ILE A 102 -10.54 23.39 -17.55
C ILE A 102 -10.74 22.21 -16.60
N ALA A 103 -10.27 21.01 -17.00
CA ALA A 103 -10.35 19.84 -16.14
C ALA A 103 -9.54 20.01 -14.83
N GLU A 104 -8.38 20.66 -14.90
CA GLU A 104 -7.57 20.98 -13.71
C GLU A 104 -8.19 22.06 -12.82
N LYS A 105 -8.72 23.13 -13.44
CA LYS A 105 -9.26 24.30 -12.72
C LYS A 105 -10.58 23.97 -12.02
N GLU A 106 -11.49 23.31 -12.72
CA GLU A 106 -12.84 23.02 -12.23
C GLU A 106 -12.94 21.63 -11.59
N GLN A 107 -11.81 20.89 -11.48
CA GLN A 107 -11.71 19.57 -10.86
C GLN A 107 -12.66 18.52 -11.46
N VAL A 108 -12.81 18.56 -12.79
CA VAL A 108 -13.64 17.63 -13.58
C VAL A 108 -13.19 16.19 -13.37
N THR A 109 -14.12 15.29 -13.10
CA THR A 109 -13.81 13.84 -12.95
C THR A 109 -13.66 13.22 -14.33
N LEU A 110 -12.47 12.69 -14.64
CA LEU A 110 -12.21 12.16 -15.97
C LEU A 110 -12.36 10.64 -15.98
N LYS A 111 -13.13 10.13 -16.94
CA LYS A 111 -13.17 8.70 -17.23
C LYS A 111 -11.85 8.26 -17.88
N GLU A 112 -11.53 6.97 -17.81
CA GLU A 112 -10.29 6.42 -18.38
C GLU A 112 -10.12 6.79 -19.86
N GLU A 113 -11.17 6.68 -20.66
CA GLU A 113 -11.14 7.02 -22.08
C GLU A 113 -10.80 8.50 -22.32
N MET A 114 -11.36 9.42 -21.52
CA MET A 114 -11.09 10.85 -21.62
C MET A 114 -9.63 11.16 -21.23
N ALA A 115 -9.15 10.57 -20.14
CA ALA A 115 -7.76 10.74 -19.70
C ALA A 115 -6.77 10.21 -20.75
N MET A 116 -7.08 9.08 -21.39
CA MET A 116 -6.27 8.51 -22.46
C MET A 116 -6.31 9.36 -23.73
N LYS A 117 -7.46 9.95 -24.11
CA LYS A 117 -7.57 10.89 -25.24
C LYS A 117 -6.82 12.21 -24.99
N LEU A 118 -6.70 12.65 -23.74
CA LEU A 118 -5.87 13.81 -23.34
C LEU A 118 -4.36 13.53 -23.44
N CYS A 119 -3.94 12.26 -23.52
CA CYS A 119 -2.54 11.89 -23.66
C CYS A 119 -2.07 12.10 -25.12
N PRO A 120 -1.08 12.97 -25.38
CA PRO A 120 -0.62 13.20 -26.75
C PRO A 120 0.03 11.95 -27.37
N PRO A 121 -0.07 11.77 -28.70
CA PRO A 121 0.56 10.66 -29.40
C PRO A 121 2.10 10.70 -29.31
N ALA A 122 2.75 9.57 -29.56
CA ALA A 122 4.20 9.50 -29.55
C ALA A 122 4.83 10.33 -30.68
N THR A 123 5.94 10.98 -30.37
CA THR A 123 6.68 11.84 -31.30
C THR A 123 8.18 11.58 -31.18
N THR A 124 8.89 11.69 -32.30
CA THR A 124 10.34 11.55 -32.40
C THR A 124 11.08 12.88 -32.21
N ASP A 125 10.36 14.00 -32.28
CA ASP A 125 10.91 15.35 -32.11
C ASP A 125 11.26 15.62 -30.63
N PRO A 126 12.53 15.95 -30.30
CA PRO A 126 12.97 16.20 -28.93
C PRO A 126 12.18 17.30 -28.19
N VAL A 127 11.78 18.37 -28.88
CA VAL A 127 11.07 19.51 -28.27
C VAL A 127 9.64 19.08 -27.92
N LYS A 128 8.94 18.49 -28.90
CA LYS A 128 7.57 17.97 -28.70
C LYS A 128 7.53 16.83 -27.69
N LYS A 129 8.62 16.07 -27.55
CA LYS A 129 8.74 15.00 -26.54
C LYS A 129 8.74 15.58 -25.12
N LYS A 130 9.37 16.73 -24.89
CA LYS A 130 9.37 17.42 -23.60
C LYS A 130 7.97 17.96 -23.27
N GLU A 131 7.35 18.67 -24.20
CA GLU A 131 5.98 19.19 -24.06
C GLU A 131 4.98 18.04 -23.81
N ARG A 132 5.13 16.93 -24.54
CA ARG A 132 4.33 15.72 -24.33
C ARG A 132 4.49 15.18 -22.91
N SER A 133 5.72 15.09 -22.41
CA SER A 133 5.97 14.60 -21.05
C SER A 133 5.30 15.49 -19.99
N GLU A 134 5.40 16.81 -20.16
CA GLU A 134 4.75 17.78 -19.27
C GLU A 134 3.21 17.63 -19.25
N LYS A 135 2.59 17.47 -20.43
CA LYS A 135 1.15 17.19 -20.55
C LYS A 135 0.75 15.87 -19.90
N LEU A 136 1.51 14.79 -20.13
CA LEU A 136 1.25 13.50 -19.50
C LEU A 136 1.36 13.57 -17.97
N VAL A 137 2.35 14.30 -17.45
CA VAL A 137 2.52 14.50 -16.00
C VAL A 137 1.33 15.26 -15.40
N ARG A 138 0.77 16.25 -16.11
CA ARG A 138 -0.44 16.98 -15.71
C ARG A 138 -1.66 16.05 -15.64
N VAL A 139 -1.93 15.27 -16.69
CA VAL A 139 -3.02 14.28 -16.71
C VAL A 139 -2.85 13.26 -15.57
N ALA A 140 -1.63 12.73 -15.38
CA ALA A 140 -1.35 11.77 -14.31
C ALA A 140 -1.57 12.35 -12.89
N LYS A 141 -1.22 13.63 -12.68
CA LYS A 141 -1.51 14.33 -11.40
C LYS A 141 -3.01 14.45 -11.16
N LEU A 142 -3.78 14.75 -12.21
CA LEU A 142 -5.24 14.83 -12.13
C LEU A 142 -5.84 13.47 -11.77
N MET A 143 -5.40 12.38 -12.42
CA MET A 143 -5.85 11.02 -12.12
C MET A 143 -5.54 10.63 -10.67
N LYS A 144 -4.32 10.96 -10.20
CA LYS A 144 -3.93 10.72 -8.81
C LYS A 144 -4.80 11.49 -7.81
N LYS A 145 -5.22 12.72 -8.12
CA LYS A 145 -6.12 13.50 -7.26
C LYS A 145 -7.52 12.88 -7.18
N GLN A 146 -7.96 12.22 -8.24
CA GLN A 146 -9.25 11.54 -8.32
C GLN A 146 -9.24 10.14 -7.66
N GLY A 147 -8.10 9.67 -7.16
CA GLY A 147 -7.95 8.34 -6.57
C GLY A 147 -7.68 7.23 -7.60
N GLU A 148 -7.61 7.56 -8.89
CA GLU A 148 -7.31 6.64 -9.98
C GLU A 148 -5.80 6.34 -10.09
N PHE A 149 -5.27 5.66 -9.08
CA PHE A 149 -3.84 5.45 -8.91
C PHE A 149 -3.22 4.55 -9.99
N LYS A 150 -3.95 3.53 -10.46
CA LYS A 150 -3.48 2.59 -11.51
C LYS A 150 -3.33 3.30 -12.85
N LEU A 151 -4.36 4.05 -13.24
CA LEU A 151 -4.33 4.85 -14.46
C LEU A 151 -3.27 5.96 -14.38
N GLY A 152 -3.19 6.67 -13.25
CA GLY A 152 -2.14 7.67 -13.02
C GLY A 152 -0.73 7.07 -13.16
N ALA A 153 -0.49 5.88 -12.64
CA ALA A 153 0.79 5.19 -12.78
C ALA A 153 1.11 4.79 -14.23
N LYS A 154 0.11 4.30 -14.98
CA LYS A 154 0.24 3.99 -16.41
C LYS A 154 0.66 5.23 -17.21
N ILE A 155 0.02 6.37 -16.95
CA ILE A 155 0.32 7.65 -17.61
C ILE A 155 1.70 8.17 -17.20
N TYR A 156 2.09 8.07 -15.92
CA TYR A 156 3.46 8.39 -15.49
C TYR A 156 4.52 7.55 -16.20
N THR A 157 4.26 6.26 -16.44
CA THR A 157 5.16 5.40 -17.23
C THR A 157 5.26 5.87 -18.68
N MET A 158 4.15 6.29 -19.30
CA MET A 158 4.16 6.89 -20.65
C MET A 158 4.98 8.18 -20.69
N ALA A 159 5.02 8.94 -19.60
CA ALA A 159 5.84 10.14 -19.43
C ALA A 159 7.32 9.84 -19.12
N ASN A 160 7.72 8.56 -19.06
CA ASN A 160 9.04 8.11 -18.59
C ASN A 160 9.37 8.51 -17.13
N GLU A 161 8.34 8.75 -16.31
CA GLU A 161 8.41 9.19 -14.92
C GLU A 161 8.14 8.03 -13.96
N LYS A 162 8.96 6.97 -14.08
CA LYS A 162 8.78 5.69 -13.37
C LYS A 162 8.71 5.83 -11.85
N ILE A 163 9.48 6.76 -11.27
CA ILE A 163 9.47 7.03 -9.81
C ILE A 163 8.14 7.62 -9.34
N LYS A 164 7.54 8.53 -10.12
CA LYS A 164 6.21 9.06 -9.81
C LYS A 164 5.14 7.99 -9.99
N GLY A 165 5.31 7.14 -11.01
CA GLY A 165 4.45 5.99 -11.28
C GLY A 165 4.39 4.99 -10.12
N ILE A 166 5.55 4.51 -9.64
CA ILE A 166 5.59 3.57 -8.51
C ILE A 166 4.97 4.19 -7.26
N LYS A 167 5.31 5.44 -6.92
CA LYS A 167 4.72 6.15 -5.76
C LYS A 167 3.19 6.28 -5.86
N CYS A 168 2.65 6.33 -7.08
CA CYS A 168 1.21 6.32 -7.31
C CYS A 168 0.62 4.93 -7.02
N LEU A 169 1.25 3.87 -7.52
CA LEU A 169 0.82 2.49 -7.24
C LEU A 169 0.93 2.10 -5.76
N LEU A 170 1.95 2.56 -5.05
CA LEU A 170 2.07 2.29 -3.61
C LEU A 170 0.84 2.78 -2.83
N LYS A 171 0.23 3.90 -3.25
CA LYS A 171 -1.01 4.42 -2.65
C LYS A 171 -2.24 3.58 -2.95
N SER A 172 -2.22 2.78 -4.03
CA SER A 172 -3.33 1.88 -4.36
C SER A 172 -3.38 0.64 -3.46
N GLY A 173 -2.29 0.31 -2.76
CA GLY A 173 -2.18 -0.90 -1.95
C GLY A 173 -2.13 -2.21 -2.75
N ASP A 174 -2.18 -2.17 -4.09
CA ASP A 174 -2.20 -3.37 -4.92
C ASP A 174 -0.79 -3.98 -5.07
N VAL A 175 -0.55 -5.02 -4.28
CA VAL A 175 0.71 -5.79 -4.24
C VAL A 175 1.10 -6.31 -5.62
N LYS A 176 0.16 -6.90 -6.37
CA LYS A 176 0.46 -7.51 -7.68
C LYS A 176 0.84 -6.44 -8.70
N ALA A 177 0.13 -5.31 -8.70
CA ALA A 177 0.44 -4.19 -9.59
C ALA A 177 1.81 -3.57 -9.26
N VAL A 178 2.15 -3.43 -7.98
CA VAL A 178 3.46 -2.92 -7.53
C VAL A 178 4.61 -3.84 -7.99
N ILE A 179 4.47 -5.16 -7.77
CA ILE A 179 5.47 -6.15 -8.20
C ILE A 179 5.65 -6.12 -9.72
N GLY A 180 4.55 -6.17 -10.47
CA GLY A 180 4.58 -6.14 -11.93
C GLY A 180 5.24 -4.86 -12.47
N PHE A 181 4.88 -3.70 -11.91
CA PHE A 181 5.49 -2.43 -12.28
C PHE A 181 6.99 -2.41 -12.05
N ALA A 182 7.47 -2.87 -10.88
CA ALA A 182 8.89 -2.88 -10.57
C ALA A 182 9.69 -3.78 -11.54
N GLN A 183 9.15 -4.95 -11.85
CA GLN A 183 9.75 -5.89 -12.81
C GLN A 183 9.83 -5.32 -14.23
N THR A 184 8.83 -4.57 -14.68
CA THR A 184 8.84 -3.89 -15.98
C THR A 184 9.75 -2.65 -15.99
N ALA A 185 9.75 -1.86 -14.91
CA ALA A 185 10.48 -0.61 -14.82
C ALA A 185 12.01 -0.81 -14.84
N ARG A 186 12.49 -1.90 -14.21
CA ARG A 186 13.90 -2.30 -14.11
C ARG A 186 14.84 -1.18 -13.66
N GLN A 187 14.41 -0.38 -12.67
CA GLN A 187 15.21 0.70 -12.10
C GLN A 187 15.52 0.42 -10.62
N PRO A 188 16.78 0.61 -10.16
CA PRO A 188 17.18 0.35 -8.78
C PRO A 188 16.27 1.02 -7.74
N GLU A 189 16.00 2.31 -7.91
CA GLU A 189 15.15 3.09 -7.00
C GLU A 189 13.70 2.56 -6.94
N VAL A 190 13.16 2.10 -8.07
CA VAL A 190 11.81 1.52 -8.12
C VAL A 190 11.76 0.21 -7.33
N TYR A 191 12.81 -0.62 -7.45
CA TYR A 191 12.91 -1.84 -6.66
C TYR A 191 13.00 -1.55 -5.15
N VAL A 192 13.71 -0.50 -4.73
CA VAL A 192 13.75 -0.08 -3.32
C VAL A 192 12.37 0.33 -2.82
N PHE A 193 11.65 1.17 -3.57
CA PHE A 193 10.29 1.59 -3.20
C PHE A 193 9.33 0.39 -3.11
N ALA A 194 9.41 -0.55 -4.05
CA ALA A 194 8.59 -1.75 -4.04
C ALA A 194 8.95 -2.68 -2.86
N GLY A 195 10.24 -2.90 -2.60
CA GLY A 195 10.72 -3.71 -1.48
C GLY A 195 10.25 -3.16 -0.12
N ASN A 196 10.41 -1.85 0.10
CA ASN A 196 9.96 -1.20 1.33
C ASN A 196 8.43 -1.30 1.51
N PHE A 197 7.66 -1.18 0.44
CA PHE A 197 6.21 -1.38 0.50
C PHE A 197 5.85 -2.82 0.87
N LEU A 198 6.50 -3.81 0.27
CA LEU A 198 6.24 -5.22 0.56
C LEU A 198 6.60 -5.61 2.00
N GLN A 199 7.56 -4.94 2.64
CA GLN A 199 7.85 -5.13 4.07
C GLN A 199 6.68 -4.74 4.99
N THR A 200 5.75 -3.89 4.52
CA THR A 200 4.53 -3.53 5.28
C THR A 200 3.40 -4.55 5.10
N GLN A 201 3.58 -5.55 4.25
CA GLN A 201 2.62 -6.62 4.00
C GLN A 201 2.93 -7.82 4.88
N ASN A 202 2.06 -8.83 4.88
CA ASN A 202 2.28 -10.08 5.62
C ASN A 202 3.32 -10.98 4.92
N TRP A 203 4.60 -10.58 4.97
CA TRP A 203 5.70 -11.32 4.37
C TRP A 203 6.14 -12.55 5.20
N HIS A 204 5.78 -12.60 6.48
CA HIS A 204 6.16 -13.71 7.36
C HIS A 204 5.34 -14.98 7.08
N ASN A 205 4.07 -14.84 6.66
CA ASN A 205 3.24 -15.98 6.26
C ASN A 205 3.23 -16.22 4.73
N ASP A 206 3.85 -15.35 3.94
CA ASP A 206 3.92 -15.46 2.48
C ASP A 206 5.38 -15.53 1.99
N PRO A 207 5.90 -16.75 1.76
CA PRO A 207 7.27 -16.95 1.27
C PRO A 207 7.55 -16.29 -0.09
N ASP A 208 6.54 -16.06 -0.93
CA ASP A 208 6.72 -15.45 -2.25
C ASP A 208 6.92 -13.94 -2.13
N ILE A 209 6.22 -13.28 -1.20
CA ILE A 209 6.49 -11.87 -0.86
C ILE A 209 7.92 -11.74 -0.31
N MET A 210 8.32 -12.60 0.63
CA MET A 210 9.67 -12.59 1.20
C MET A 210 10.75 -12.72 0.11
N LYS A 211 10.64 -13.73 -0.78
CA LYS A 211 11.58 -13.91 -1.91
C LYS A 211 11.59 -12.71 -2.84
N THR A 212 10.44 -12.07 -3.06
CA THR A 212 10.32 -10.89 -3.91
C THR A 212 11.03 -9.68 -3.30
N ILE A 213 10.89 -9.44 -1.99
CA ILE A 213 11.62 -8.39 -1.26
C ILE A 213 13.13 -8.58 -1.43
N ILE A 214 13.62 -9.81 -1.16
CA ILE A 214 15.04 -10.16 -1.32
C ILE A 214 15.51 -9.88 -2.74
N SER A 215 14.76 -10.36 -3.75
CA SER A 215 15.08 -10.16 -5.17
C SER A 215 15.15 -8.68 -5.55
N PHE A 216 14.22 -7.86 -5.05
CA PHE A 216 14.17 -6.43 -5.35
C PHE A 216 15.36 -5.69 -4.75
N PHE A 217 15.69 -5.89 -3.47
CA PHE A 217 16.86 -5.22 -2.89
C PHE A 217 18.18 -5.69 -3.51
N GLN A 218 18.29 -6.98 -3.85
CA GLN A 218 19.45 -7.50 -4.60
C GLN A 218 19.60 -6.82 -5.96
N LYS A 219 18.51 -6.73 -6.76
CA LYS A 219 18.52 -6.04 -8.05
C LYS A 219 18.82 -4.54 -7.94
N ALA A 220 18.40 -3.92 -6.84
CA ALA A 220 18.70 -2.53 -6.53
C ALA A 220 20.13 -2.30 -6.04
N LYS A 221 20.87 -3.37 -5.68
CA LYS A 221 22.13 -3.31 -4.92
C LYS A 221 21.99 -2.52 -3.60
N SER A 222 20.79 -2.53 -3.01
CA SER A 222 20.51 -1.89 -1.73
C SER A 222 20.82 -2.87 -0.60
N TYR A 223 22.12 -3.12 -0.38
CA TYR A 223 22.58 -4.15 0.55
C TYR A 223 22.27 -3.84 2.01
N GLU A 224 22.20 -2.55 2.38
CA GLU A 224 21.78 -2.12 3.72
C GLU A 224 20.32 -2.48 3.99
N SER A 225 19.40 -2.11 3.08
CA SER A 225 17.98 -2.47 3.20
C SER A 225 17.78 -3.98 3.23
N LEU A 226 18.58 -4.72 2.45
CA LEU A 226 18.55 -6.18 2.45
C LEU A 226 19.06 -6.78 3.77
N ALA A 227 20.14 -6.23 4.34
CA ALA A 227 20.65 -6.66 5.64
C ALA A 227 19.61 -6.40 6.76
N ASN A 228 18.99 -5.22 6.76
CA ASN A 228 17.92 -4.89 7.70
C ASN A 228 16.71 -5.81 7.54
N PHE A 229 16.39 -6.24 6.31
CA PHE A 229 15.31 -7.21 6.08
C PHE A 229 15.64 -8.57 6.67
N TYR A 230 16.87 -9.08 6.48
CA TYR A 230 17.30 -10.34 7.10
C TYR A 230 17.33 -10.26 8.63
N ASP A 231 17.71 -9.11 9.20
CA ASP A 231 17.62 -8.87 10.65
C ASP A 231 16.16 -8.94 11.14
N ALA A 232 15.22 -8.32 10.43
CA ALA A 232 13.80 -8.45 10.73
C ALA A 232 13.29 -9.89 10.61
N CYS A 233 13.75 -10.66 9.62
CA CYS A 233 13.46 -12.09 9.54
C CYS A 233 13.98 -12.84 10.77
N ALA A 234 15.22 -12.59 11.19
CA ALA A 234 15.79 -13.23 12.37
C ALA A 234 15.01 -12.91 13.65
N GLN A 235 14.57 -11.65 13.80
CA GLN A 235 13.77 -11.24 14.95
C GLN A 235 12.43 -11.97 15.01
N VAL A 236 11.74 -12.14 13.87
CA VAL A 236 10.49 -12.90 13.79
C VAL A 236 10.72 -14.38 14.14
N GLU A 237 11.80 -15.00 13.65
CA GLU A 237 12.16 -16.38 13.99
C GLU A 237 12.42 -16.57 15.49
N ILE A 238 12.99 -15.57 16.16
CA ILE A 238 13.22 -15.58 17.62
C ILE A 238 11.92 -15.36 18.40
N ASP A 239 11.14 -14.36 18.03
CA ASP A 239 9.99 -13.91 18.83
C ASP A 239 8.76 -14.80 18.66
N GLU A 240 8.46 -15.18 17.42
CA GLU A 240 7.25 -15.94 17.08
C GLU A 240 7.50 -17.45 17.11
N TYR A 241 8.63 -17.90 16.56
CA TYR A 241 8.90 -19.33 16.35
C TYR A 241 9.90 -19.93 17.34
N ARG A 242 10.65 -19.10 18.07
CA ARG A 242 11.77 -19.51 18.95
C ARG A 242 12.76 -20.44 18.23
N ASP A 243 12.93 -20.25 16.93
CA ASP A 243 13.82 -21.02 16.04
C ASP A 243 15.13 -20.24 15.87
N TYR A 244 16.05 -20.48 16.81
CA TYR A 244 17.31 -19.74 16.88
C TYR A 244 18.29 -20.20 15.79
N GLU A 245 18.12 -21.41 15.27
CA GLU A 245 18.89 -21.99 14.17
C GLU A 245 18.60 -21.24 12.86
N LYS A 246 17.31 -21.04 12.53
CA LYS A 246 16.92 -20.20 11.37
C LYS A 246 17.29 -18.74 11.58
N ALA A 247 17.09 -18.21 12.79
CA ALA A 247 17.48 -16.83 13.11
C ALA A 247 18.99 -16.61 12.91
N LEU A 248 19.83 -17.58 13.32
CA LEU A 248 21.27 -17.55 13.10
C LEU A 248 21.61 -17.54 11.60
N GLY A 249 20.93 -18.37 10.80
CA GLY A 249 21.09 -18.40 9.35
C GLY A 249 20.75 -17.05 8.70
N ALA A 250 19.62 -16.45 9.08
CA ALA A 250 19.20 -15.14 8.61
C ALA A 250 20.19 -14.03 9.01
N MET A 251 20.69 -14.05 10.25
CA MET A 251 21.68 -13.08 10.72
C MET A 251 23.03 -13.20 10.01
N LYS A 252 23.48 -14.43 9.71
CA LYS A 252 24.69 -14.66 8.90
C LYS A 252 24.54 -14.09 7.49
N GLU A 253 23.37 -14.25 6.88
CA GLU A 253 23.07 -13.62 5.59
C GLU A 253 22.99 -12.09 5.70
N ALA A 254 22.39 -11.55 6.76
CA ALA A 254 22.35 -10.10 7.02
C ALA A 254 23.77 -9.49 7.04
N MET A 255 24.68 -10.11 7.79
CA MET A 255 26.10 -9.72 7.84
C MET A 255 26.74 -9.78 6.45
N ARG A 256 26.53 -10.87 5.71
CA ARG A 256 27.10 -11.06 4.37
C ARG A 256 26.65 -9.99 3.38
N GLN A 257 25.41 -9.50 3.48
CA GLN A 257 24.95 -8.39 2.65
C GLN A 257 25.56 -7.07 3.13
N LEU A 258 25.60 -6.83 4.44
CA LEU A 258 26.20 -5.61 5.00
C LEU A 258 27.70 -5.47 4.65
N GLU A 259 28.44 -6.57 4.52
CA GLU A 259 29.82 -6.59 4.03
C GLU A 259 29.97 -6.05 2.60
N LYS A 260 28.92 -6.13 1.77
CA LYS A 260 28.89 -5.55 0.42
C LYS A 260 28.44 -4.09 0.41
N SER A 261 27.95 -3.57 1.53
CA SER A 261 27.57 -2.17 1.67
C SER A 261 28.80 -1.24 1.63
N THR A 262 28.59 -0.02 1.15
CA THR A 262 29.60 1.05 1.06
C THR A 262 29.29 2.23 2.00
N THR A 263 28.45 2.02 3.02
CA THR A 263 28.08 3.04 4.02
C THR A 263 29.23 3.34 4.98
N ASN A 264 29.37 4.59 5.43
CA ASN A 264 30.43 5.00 6.35
C ASN A 264 30.35 4.29 7.72
N ASP A 265 29.14 3.99 8.20
CA ASP A 265 28.92 3.32 9.50
C ASP A 265 29.00 1.79 9.43
N LYS A 266 29.49 1.26 8.31
CA LYS A 266 29.53 -0.19 8.05
C LYS A 266 30.25 -0.96 9.14
N ASP A 267 31.41 -0.51 9.57
CA ASP A 267 32.24 -1.25 10.54
C ASP A 267 31.57 -1.31 11.91
N MET A 268 30.91 -0.24 12.32
CA MET A 268 30.13 -0.19 13.56
C MET A 268 28.94 -1.17 13.47
N LYS A 269 28.18 -1.14 12.37
CA LYS A 269 27.03 -2.05 12.17
C LYS A 269 27.47 -3.52 12.09
N LEU A 270 28.59 -3.82 11.41
CA LEU A 270 29.15 -5.17 11.36
C LEU A 270 29.62 -5.65 12.72
N SER A 271 30.22 -4.79 13.54
CA SER A 271 30.62 -5.12 14.91
C SER A 271 29.41 -5.49 15.78
N MET A 272 28.34 -4.69 15.71
CA MET A 272 27.08 -4.98 16.41
C MET A 272 26.45 -6.30 15.95
N MET A 273 26.37 -6.53 14.64
CA MET A 273 25.83 -7.77 14.10
C MET A 273 26.68 -9.00 14.49
N ARG A 274 28.02 -8.89 14.45
CA ARG A 274 28.91 -9.97 14.91
C ARG A 274 28.67 -10.33 16.37
N LYS A 275 28.47 -9.33 17.22
CA LYS A 275 28.16 -9.54 18.64
C LYS A 275 26.84 -10.30 18.81
N ARG A 276 25.79 -9.88 18.10
CA ARG A 276 24.47 -10.57 18.12
C ARG A 276 24.57 -12.00 17.58
N VAL A 277 25.24 -12.21 16.45
CA VAL A 277 25.48 -13.55 15.88
C VAL A 277 26.21 -14.46 16.87
N GLY A 278 27.26 -13.97 17.53
CA GLY A 278 28.00 -14.76 18.51
C GLY A 278 27.16 -15.16 19.74
N ILE A 279 26.19 -14.33 20.14
CA ILE A 279 25.27 -14.66 21.23
C ILE A 279 24.25 -15.72 20.78
N ILE A 280 23.63 -15.54 19.62
CA ILE A 280 22.68 -16.52 19.06
C ILE A 280 23.38 -17.88 18.83
N GLU A 281 24.60 -17.86 18.29
CA GLU A 281 25.40 -19.07 18.01
C GLU A 281 25.72 -19.83 19.31
N LYS A 282 26.08 -19.14 20.39
CA LYS A 282 26.24 -19.78 21.71
C LYS A 282 24.94 -20.41 22.18
N PHE A 283 23.80 -19.75 22.02
CA PHE A 283 22.53 -20.32 22.47
C PHE A 283 22.09 -21.54 21.65
N VAL A 284 22.34 -21.52 20.33
CA VAL A 284 22.16 -22.70 19.46
C VAL A 284 23.08 -23.84 19.91
N GLN A 285 24.35 -23.57 20.21
CA GLN A 285 25.28 -24.59 20.74
C GLN A 285 24.79 -25.18 22.07
N ALA A 286 24.19 -24.38 22.96
CA ALA A 286 23.60 -24.88 24.20
C ALA A 286 22.43 -25.84 23.93
N ARG A 287 21.57 -25.53 22.95
CA ARG A 287 20.47 -26.41 22.52
C ARG A 287 20.98 -27.72 21.90
N GLU A 288 21.98 -27.64 21.04
CA GLU A 288 22.62 -28.82 20.43
C GLU A 288 23.28 -29.72 21.48
N ALA A 289 23.95 -29.14 22.48
CA ALA A 289 24.55 -29.86 23.59
C ALA A 289 23.50 -30.59 24.45
N LEU A 290 22.35 -29.95 24.73
CA LEU A 290 21.22 -30.60 25.41
C LEU A 290 20.69 -31.79 24.61
N ASN A 291 20.50 -31.63 23.30
CA ASN A 291 20.05 -32.70 22.41
C ASN A 291 21.05 -33.87 22.33
N SER A 292 22.33 -33.59 22.55
CA SER A 292 23.42 -34.57 22.57
C SER A 292 23.69 -35.17 23.95
N ASN A 293 22.82 -34.93 24.94
CA ASN A 293 22.97 -35.31 26.35
C ASN A 293 24.20 -34.71 27.07
N ASP A 294 24.86 -33.69 26.51
CA ASP A 294 25.92 -32.94 27.19
C ASP A 294 25.32 -31.75 27.96
N SER A 295 24.64 -32.07 29.06
CA SER A 295 24.01 -31.07 29.89
C SER A 295 25.00 -30.15 30.59
N ALA A 296 26.21 -30.62 30.90
CA ALA A 296 27.19 -29.81 31.63
C ALA A 296 27.64 -28.61 30.77
N THR A 297 27.98 -28.87 29.50
CA THR A 297 28.35 -27.82 28.56
C THR A 297 27.19 -26.87 28.30
N ALA A 298 25.97 -27.40 28.10
CA ALA A 298 24.79 -26.57 27.89
C ALA A 298 24.53 -25.59 29.04
N MET A 299 24.62 -26.07 30.29
CA MET A 299 24.40 -25.22 31.48
C MET A 299 25.47 -24.16 31.63
N GLN A 300 26.75 -24.50 31.39
CA GLN A 300 27.82 -23.53 31.42
C GLN A 300 27.62 -22.41 30.38
N ILE A 301 27.15 -22.75 29.18
CA ILE A 301 26.85 -21.76 28.14
C ILE A 301 25.66 -20.90 28.56
N CYS A 302 24.56 -21.49 29.03
CA CYS A 302 23.38 -20.75 29.48
C CYS A 302 23.68 -19.81 30.66
N ASP A 303 24.48 -20.24 31.64
CA ASP A 303 24.92 -19.39 32.75
C ASP A 303 25.72 -18.18 32.24
N THR A 304 26.66 -18.42 31.33
CA THR A 304 27.44 -17.35 30.70
C THR A 304 26.53 -16.37 29.95
N LEU A 305 25.50 -16.85 29.26
CA LEU A 305 24.53 -16.02 28.55
C LEU A 305 23.70 -15.17 29.51
N VAL A 306 23.25 -15.71 30.64
CA VAL A 306 22.46 -14.98 31.65
C VAL A 306 23.23 -13.81 32.27
N GLU A 307 24.55 -13.96 32.41
CA GLU A 307 25.45 -12.93 32.94
C GLU A 307 25.94 -11.93 31.88
N THR A 308 25.79 -12.25 30.60
CA THR A 308 26.24 -11.39 29.49
C THR A 308 25.39 -10.11 29.40
N GLN A 309 26.05 -8.95 29.44
CA GLN A 309 25.38 -7.66 29.26
C GLN A 309 24.89 -7.46 27.82
N GLY A 310 23.63 -7.04 27.67
CA GLY A 310 22.99 -6.80 26.36
C GLY A 310 22.58 -8.08 25.64
N VAL A 311 22.51 -9.23 26.33
CA VAL A 311 22.11 -10.51 25.72
C VAL A 311 20.68 -10.46 25.16
N GLU A 312 19.82 -9.65 25.79
CA GLU A 312 18.42 -9.41 25.41
C GLU A 312 18.26 -8.76 24.03
N GLU A 313 19.31 -8.10 23.51
CA GLU A 313 19.31 -7.52 22.15
C GLU A 313 19.48 -8.60 21.06
N ALA A 314 19.86 -9.82 21.43
CA ALA A 314 20.19 -10.90 20.51
C ALA A 314 19.28 -12.11 20.66
N ILE A 315 18.83 -12.42 21.88
CA ILE A 315 17.99 -13.59 22.20
C ILE A 315 16.97 -13.23 23.28
N ARG A 316 15.87 -13.99 23.37
CA ARG A 316 14.93 -13.83 24.47
C ARG A 316 15.51 -14.48 25.71
N LEU A 317 15.93 -13.65 26.66
CA LEU A 317 16.56 -14.15 27.89
C LEU A 317 15.67 -15.11 28.69
N GLY A 318 14.34 -14.95 28.60
CA GLY A 318 13.39 -15.90 29.18
C GLY A 318 13.50 -17.32 28.63
N ASP A 319 13.86 -17.51 27.34
CA ASP A 319 14.05 -18.86 26.77
C ASP A 319 15.31 -19.53 27.34
N VAL A 320 16.36 -18.76 27.65
CA VAL A 320 17.57 -19.26 28.31
C VAL A 320 17.25 -19.70 29.74
N PHE A 321 16.49 -18.89 30.48
CA PHE A 321 16.03 -19.25 31.82
C PHE A 321 15.12 -20.47 31.81
N ALA A 322 14.18 -20.56 30.87
CA ALA A 322 13.31 -21.71 30.74
C ALA A 322 14.12 -23.00 30.57
N GLN A 323 15.13 -22.99 29.69
CA GLN A 323 16.01 -24.15 29.51
C GLN A 323 16.78 -24.54 30.76
N LEU A 324 17.33 -23.57 31.50
CA LEU A 324 18.00 -23.82 32.78
C LEU A 324 17.02 -24.44 33.79
N ILE A 325 15.83 -23.86 33.94
CA ILE A 325 14.84 -24.27 34.93
C ILE A 325 14.29 -25.67 34.62
N GLU A 326 13.90 -25.92 33.37
CA GLU A 326 13.42 -27.23 32.91
C GLU A 326 14.48 -28.30 33.12
N HIS A 327 15.75 -28.00 32.80
CA HIS A 327 16.84 -28.95 32.97
C HIS A 327 17.01 -29.40 34.44
N TYR A 328 17.05 -28.45 35.38
CA TYR A 328 17.15 -28.78 36.80
C TYR A 328 15.89 -29.43 37.35
N PHE A 329 14.71 -29.03 36.87
CA PHE A 329 13.44 -29.63 37.24
C PHE A 329 13.40 -31.13 36.89
N TYR A 330 13.73 -31.51 35.66
CA TYR A 330 13.74 -32.92 35.24
C TYR A 330 14.81 -33.76 35.95
N LYS A 331 15.86 -33.13 36.46
CA LYS A 331 16.87 -33.77 37.33
C LYS A 331 16.48 -33.83 38.82
N GLN A 332 15.26 -33.42 39.17
CA GLN A 332 14.77 -33.31 40.55
C GLN A 332 15.59 -32.32 41.42
N GLY A 333 16.32 -31.40 40.79
CA GLY A 333 17.08 -30.33 41.42
C GLY A 333 16.20 -29.11 41.73
N PHE A 334 15.13 -29.28 42.51
CA PHE A 334 14.13 -28.22 42.76
C PHE A 334 14.72 -26.94 43.37
N GLN A 335 15.73 -27.07 44.23
CA GLN A 335 16.43 -25.93 44.83
C GLN A 335 17.14 -25.07 43.77
N ASP A 336 17.81 -25.68 42.80
CA ASP A 336 18.51 -24.94 41.75
C ASP A 336 17.54 -24.38 40.71
N ALA A 337 16.50 -25.15 40.34
CA ALA A 337 15.41 -24.66 39.51
C ALA A 337 14.76 -23.39 40.11
N TYR A 338 14.48 -23.40 41.43
CA TYR A 338 13.95 -22.24 42.14
C TYR A 338 14.91 -21.04 42.15
N LYS A 339 16.22 -21.27 42.32
CA LYS A 339 17.21 -20.18 42.23
C LYS A 339 17.16 -19.47 40.88
N TYR A 340 17.06 -20.22 39.77
CA TYR A 340 16.95 -19.62 38.44
C TYR A 340 15.59 -18.94 38.22
N LEU A 341 14.51 -19.50 38.75
CA LEU A 341 13.19 -18.86 38.74
C LEU A 341 13.21 -17.49 39.44
N GLU A 342 13.83 -17.41 40.61
CA GLU A 342 14.02 -16.15 41.34
C GLU A 342 14.94 -15.18 40.60
N LYS A 343 16.02 -15.66 39.96
CA LYS A 343 16.89 -14.83 39.09
C LYS A 343 16.11 -14.26 37.90
N MET A 344 15.26 -15.07 37.26
CA MET A 344 14.41 -14.67 36.15
C MET A 344 13.43 -13.56 36.57
N LYS A 345 12.79 -13.71 37.73
CA LYS A 345 11.92 -12.68 38.33
C LYS A 345 12.67 -11.41 38.69
N LYS A 346 13.87 -11.51 39.27
CA LYS A 346 14.74 -10.35 39.61
C LYS A 346 15.16 -9.55 38.38
N LYS A 347 15.24 -10.17 37.21
CA LYS A 347 15.46 -9.50 35.92
C LYS A 347 14.17 -8.96 35.29
N ASN A 348 13.06 -8.94 36.02
CA ASN A 348 11.73 -8.51 35.57
C ASN A 348 11.20 -9.28 34.35
N ILE A 349 11.62 -10.54 34.19
CA ILE A 349 11.12 -11.40 33.11
C ILE A 349 9.86 -12.10 33.60
N ILE A 350 8.75 -11.91 32.88
CA ILE A 350 7.48 -12.58 33.16
C ILE A 350 7.65 -14.07 32.90
N VAL A 351 7.26 -14.92 33.86
CA VAL A 351 7.48 -16.38 33.80
C VAL A 351 6.50 -17.10 32.88
N THR A 352 5.23 -16.68 32.90
CA THR A 352 4.11 -17.39 32.25
C THR A 352 4.25 -17.62 30.73
N PRO A 353 4.92 -16.76 29.93
CA PRO A 353 5.11 -17.03 28.50
C PRO A 353 6.16 -18.10 28.21
N TYR A 354 6.99 -18.47 29.19
CA TYR A 354 8.19 -19.28 28.98
C TYR A 354 8.15 -20.65 29.63
N LEU A 355 7.44 -20.79 30.75
CA LEU A 355 7.36 -22.03 31.52
C LEU A 355 5.91 -22.48 31.71
N ASP A 356 5.71 -23.80 31.71
CA ASP A 356 4.45 -24.42 32.07
C ASP A 356 4.08 -24.07 33.53
N PRO A 357 2.86 -23.56 33.81
CA PRO A 357 2.40 -23.30 35.17
C PRO A 357 2.58 -24.47 36.14
N GLN A 358 2.45 -25.72 35.66
CA GLN A 358 2.61 -26.90 36.49
C GLN A 358 4.06 -27.09 36.95
N ILE A 359 5.04 -26.87 36.05
CA ILE A 359 6.47 -26.91 36.39
C ILE A 359 6.76 -25.90 37.49
N VAL A 360 6.21 -24.69 37.37
CA VAL A 360 6.39 -23.63 38.37
C VAL A 360 5.80 -24.05 39.72
N GLU A 361 4.58 -24.59 39.74
CA GLU A 361 3.93 -25.07 40.97
C GLU A 361 4.72 -26.20 41.65
N ASP A 362 5.21 -27.16 40.88
CA ASP A 362 5.96 -28.30 41.39
C ASP A 362 7.34 -27.87 41.94
N ILE A 363 7.97 -26.85 41.35
CA ILE A 363 9.19 -26.24 41.91
C ILE A 363 8.91 -25.60 43.27
N TYR A 364 7.83 -24.81 43.40
CA TYR A 364 7.44 -24.19 44.67
C TYR A 364 7.15 -25.24 45.76
N LYS A 365 6.37 -26.27 45.42
CA LYS A 365 6.10 -27.42 46.30
C LYS A 365 7.38 -28.16 46.69
N GLY A 366 8.27 -28.41 45.73
CA GLY A 366 9.53 -29.14 45.95
C GLY A 366 10.53 -28.40 46.85
N VAL A 367 10.42 -27.08 46.95
CA VAL A 367 11.24 -26.23 47.86
C VAL A 367 10.52 -25.93 49.17
N GLY A 368 9.23 -26.27 49.29
CA GLY A 368 8.42 -26.03 50.49
C GLY A 368 8.00 -24.57 50.67
N ILE A 369 7.86 -23.82 49.58
CA ILE A 369 7.47 -22.41 49.57
C ILE A 369 6.08 -22.27 48.94
N GLU A 370 5.19 -21.51 49.57
CA GLU A 370 3.87 -21.19 48.99
C GLU A 370 4.02 -20.31 47.75
N MET A 371 3.29 -20.66 46.68
CA MET A 371 3.34 -19.90 45.44
C MET A 371 2.69 -18.52 45.64
N PRO A 372 3.38 -17.41 45.34
CA PRO A 372 2.79 -16.08 45.45
C PRO A 372 1.68 -15.89 44.40
N GLY A 373 0.46 -15.56 44.85
CA GLY A 373 -0.69 -15.23 43.99
C GLY A 373 -1.82 -16.26 43.92
N ARG A 374 -1.81 -17.30 44.75
CA ARG A 374 -2.95 -18.20 44.94
C ARG A 374 -3.91 -17.58 45.97
N ASN A 375 -4.83 -16.73 45.51
CA ASN A 375 -6.01 -16.40 46.33
C ASN A 375 -6.89 -17.66 46.39
N ASP A 376 -7.00 -18.26 47.57
CA ASP A 376 -8.06 -19.19 47.93
C ASP A 376 -9.39 -18.42 48.13
N ASP A 377 -9.89 -17.75 47.09
CA ASP A 377 -11.25 -17.19 47.08
C ASP A 377 -12.25 -18.27 46.60
N ASN A 378 -12.33 -19.37 47.36
CA ASN A 378 -13.36 -20.41 47.22
C ASN A 378 -13.92 -20.80 48.60
N ASP A 379 -14.14 -19.79 49.45
CA ASP A 379 -15.03 -19.94 50.62
C ASP A 379 -16.23 -19.02 50.42
N ASP A 380 -17.21 -19.51 49.66
CA ASP A 380 -18.53 -18.90 49.48
C ASP A 380 -19.31 -18.94 50.80
N GLY A 381 -18.95 -18.05 51.72
CA GLY A 381 -19.80 -17.64 52.84
C GLY A 381 -20.75 -16.55 52.38
N ILE A 382 -21.79 -16.91 51.65
CA ILE A 382 -22.92 -16.02 51.34
C ILE A 382 -23.67 -15.74 52.64
N ASP A 383 -23.47 -14.56 53.22
CA ASP A 383 -24.44 -13.93 54.12
C ASP A 383 -25.08 -12.75 53.36
N GLU A 384 -26.28 -13.01 52.82
CA GLU A 384 -27.22 -11.99 52.37
C GLU A 384 -27.69 -11.21 53.61
N ASP A 385 -27.29 -9.95 53.73
CA ASP A 385 -28.06 -8.96 54.49
C ASP A 385 -27.77 -7.55 53.98
N ILE A 386 -28.34 -7.23 52.81
CA ILE A 386 -28.53 -5.84 52.39
C ILE A 386 -29.79 -5.34 53.07
N ARG A 387 -29.62 -4.58 54.16
CA ARG A 387 -30.64 -3.66 54.66
C ARG A 387 -30.67 -2.43 53.75
N GLU A 388 -31.75 -2.29 52.99
CA GLU A 388 -32.19 -1.00 52.44
C GLU A 388 -32.57 -0.06 53.59
N GLU A 389 -32.00 1.13 53.61
CA GLU A 389 -32.49 2.44 54.11
C GLU A 389 -31.32 3.42 53.86
N LEU A 390 -31.39 4.55 53.16
CA LEU A 390 -32.44 5.49 52.73
C LEU A 390 -31.96 6.27 51.51
#